data_AF-A0A831X2R7-F1
#
_entry.id   AF-A0A831X2R7-F1
#
_cell.length_a   1.000
_cell.length_b   1.000
_cell.length_c   1.000
_cell.angle_alpha   90.00
_cell.angle_beta   90.00
_cell.angle_gamma   90.00
#
_symmetry.space_group_name_H-M   'P 1'
#
loop_
_entity.id
_entity.type
_entity.pdbx_description
1 polymer ?
#
loop_
_entity_poly.entity_id
_entity_poly.type
_entity_poly.pdbx_seq_one_letter_code
_entity_poly.pdbx_strand_id
1 'polypeptide(L)'
;MSPEKLRVIARGCVTRYHSYHYLGFAATQWKLFNKERPRRIKPLLYVYRVLLTGIKLMRTGEVQADLVQLNEEFKLSYIADLIARKLAGPEKSILEDADMPLYQREYNRLCSELEESSQASSLPERPSCKAALNDLLVRLRMMPLVGR
;
A
#
# COMPACT_ATOMS: atom_id res chain seq x y z
N MET A 1 -11.77 -16.03 -19.41
CA MET A 1 -12.37 -15.35 -18.24
C MET A 1 -12.00 -13.88 -18.30
N SER A 2 -12.94 -12.93 -18.21
CA SER A 2 -12.58 -11.51 -18.17
C SER A 2 -11.98 -11.15 -16.79
N PRO A 3 -10.90 -10.35 -16.74
CA PRO A 3 -10.30 -9.87 -15.49
C PRO A 3 -11.30 -9.18 -14.54
N GLU A 4 -12.39 -8.62 -15.08
CA GLU A 4 -13.42 -7.91 -14.33
C GLU A 4 -14.21 -8.79 -13.37
N LYS A 5 -14.57 -10.02 -13.77
CA LYS A 5 -15.33 -10.93 -12.89
C LYS A 5 -14.53 -11.32 -11.65
N LEU A 6 -13.21 -11.49 -11.80
CA LEU A 6 -12.33 -11.78 -10.67
C LEU A 6 -12.20 -10.56 -9.73
N ARG A 7 -12.10 -9.34 -10.29
CA ARG A 7 -12.03 -8.10 -9.49
C ARG A 7 -13.24 -7.92 -8.58
N VAL A 8 -14.45 -8.24 -9.06
CA VAL A 8 -15.67 -8.18 -8.25
C VAL A 8 -15.61 -9.15 -7.07
N ILE A 9 -15.23 -10.41 -7.30
CA ILE A 9 -15.12 -11.41 -6.23
C ILE A 9 -14.01 -11.02 -5.23
N ALA A 10 -12.88 -10.51 -5.73
CA ALA A 10 -11.73 -10.14 -4.92
C ALA A 10 -12.04 -9.03 -3.90
N ARG A 11 -12.99 -8.13 -4.19
CA ARG A 11 -13.44 -7.12 -3.22
C ARG A 11 -13.97 -7.74 -1.93
N GLY A 12 -14.67 -8.87 -2.02
CA GLY A 12 -15.18 -9.60 -0.85
C GLY A 12 -14.09 -10.32 -0.05
N CYS A 13 -12.83 -10.22 -0.45
CA CYS A 13 -11.72 -10.83 0.26
C CYS A 13 -10.97 -9.82 1.15
N VAL A 14 -11.22 -8.52 0.97
CA VAL A 14 -10.65 -7.44 1.77
C VAL A 14 -11.37 -7.34 3.11
N THR A 15 -10.60 -7.14 4.19
CA THR A 15 -11.09 -7.00 5.55
C THR A 15 -10.42 -5.84 6.26
N ARG A 16 -11.02 -5.33 7.34
CA ARG A 16 -10.39 -4.30 8.18
C ARG A 16 -9.05 -4.74 8.78
N TYR A 17 -8.80 -6.04 8.89
CA TYR A 17 -7.54 -6.60 9.39
C TYR A 17 -6.39 -6.59 8.36
N HIS A 18 -6.64 -6.19 7.11
CA HIS A 18 -5.56 -5.92 6.16
C HIS A 18 -4.66 -4.76 6.63
N SER A 19 -5.15 -3.87 7.50
CA SER A 19 -4.34 -2.85 8.15
C SER A 19 -3.07 -3.42 8.80
N TYR A 20 -3.16 -4.56 9.49
CA TYR A 20 -2.01 -5.22 10.12
C TYR A 20 -0.95 -5.65 9.11
N HIS A 21 -1.36 -6.08 7.92
CA HIS A 21 -0.43 -6.41 6.86
C HIS A 21 0.33 -5.17 6.37
N TYR A 22 -0.39 -4.06 6.13
CA TYR A 22 0.24 -2.81 5.70
C TYR A 22 1.14 -2.20 6.79
N LEU A 23 0.73 -2.23 8.06
CA LEU A 23 1.55 -1.79 9.19
C LEU A 23 2.83 -2.64 9.32
N GLY A 24 2.70 -3.97 9.30
CA GLY A 24 3.84 -4.88 9.39
C GLY A 24 4.81 -4.73 8.21
N PHE A 25 4.28 -4.51 7.01
CA PHE A 25 5.11 -4.28 5.84
C PHE A 25 5.82 -2.91 5.91
N ALA A 26 5.10 -1.85 6.29
CA ALA A 26 5.67 -0.52 6.48
C ALA A 26 6.79 -0.53 7.53
N ALA A 27 6.60 -1.22 8.65
CA ALA A 27 7.62 -1.39 9.69
C ALA A 27 8.88 -2.09 9.17
N THR A 28 8.72 -3.13 8.35
CA THR A 28 9.85 -3.83 7.72
C THR A 28 10.61 -2.90 6.78
N GLN A 29 9.91 -2.14 5.95
CA GLN A 29 10.51 -1.18 5.01
C GLN A 29 11.18 -0.02 5.74
N TRP A 30 10.58 0.49 6.82
CA TRP A 30 11.15 1.51 7.68
C TRP A 30 12.47 1.06 8.32
N LYS A 31 12.52 -0.20 8.79
CA LYS A 31 13.74 -0.80 9.33
C LYS A 31 14.84 -0.93 8.27
N LEU A 32 14.50 -1.35 7.06
CA LEU A 32 15.46 -1.46 5.94
C LEU A 32 16.00 -0.08 5.55
N PHE A 33 15.11 0.89 5.37
CA PHE A 33 15.46 2.28 5.09
C PHE A 33 16.43 2.85 6.15
N ASN A 34 16.15 2.63 7.44
CA ASN A 34 16.98 3.13 8.52
C ASN A 34 18.36 2.48 8.62
N LYS A 35 18.55 1.26 8.09
CA LYS A 35 19.85 0.58 8.03
C LYS A 35 20.70 1.02 6.85
N GLU A 36 20.08 1.59 5.82
CA GLU A 36 20.75 1.94 4.58
C GLU A 36 21.67 3.16 4.73
N ARG A 37 22.90 3.08 4.20
CA ARG A 37 23.87 4.18 4.18
C ARG A 37 24.55 4.25 2.80
N PRO A 38 24.54 5.42 2.12
CA PRO A 38 23.75 6.61 2.44
C PRO A 38 22.25 6.33 2.35
N ARG A 39 21.43 7.05 3.11
CA ARG A 39 19.97 6.92 3.03
C ARG A 39 19.48 7.44 1.68
N ARG A 40 18.59 6.71 1.02
CA ARG A 40 18.07 7.06 -0.31
C ARG A 40 16.57 7.31 -0.31
N ILE A 41 16.12 8.18 -1.21
CA ILE A 41 14.71 8.59 -1.34
C ILE A 41 13.79 7.42 -1.73
N LYS A 42 14.21 6.56 -2.65
CA LYS A 42 13.35 5.48 -3.18
C LYS A 42 12.82 4.53 -2.08
N PRO A 43 13.67 4.01 -1.17
CA PRO A 43 13.20 3.24 -0.01
C PRO A 43 12.20 4.01 0.87
N LEU A 44 12.43 5.29 1.14
CA LEU A 44 11.51 6.12 1.93
C LEU A 44 10.15 6.30 1.25
N LEU A 45 10.13 6.60 -0.06
CA LEU A 45 8.88 6.68 -0.83
C LEU A 45 8.12 5.34 -0.84
N TYR A 46 8.82 4.21 -0.76
CA TYR A 46 8.19 2.90 -0.66
C TYR A 46 7.45 2.73 0.67
N VAL A 47 8.02 3.20 1.78
CA VAL A 47 7.34 3.21 3.09
C VAL A 47 6.05 4.02 3.01
N TYR A 48 6.11 5.24 2.48
CA TYR A 48 4.92 6.09 2.36
C TYR A 48 3.85 5.47 1.48
N ARG A 49 4.24 4.90 0.33
CA ARG A 49 3.32 4.19 -0.56
C ARG A 49 2.56 3.08 0.16
N VAL A 50 3.26 2.26 0.96
CA VAL A 50 2.63 1.16 1.71
C VAL A 50 1.61 1.72 2.72
N LEU A 51 1.98 2.74 3.50
CA LEU A 51 1.09 3.34 4.50
C LEU A 51 -0.14 3.99 3.85
N LEU A 52 0.05 4.83 2.83
CA LEU A 52 -1.05 5.51 2.14
C LEU A 52 -1.98 4.52 1.41
N THR A 53 -1.42 3.44 0.84
CA THR A 53 -2.23 2.35 0.27
C THR A 53 -3.12 1.73 1.34
N GLY A 54 -2.56 1.43 2.50
CA GLY A 54 -3.30 0.86 3.63
C GLY A 54 -4.40 1.81 4.12
N ILE A 55 -4.11 3.09 4.26
CA ILE A 55 -5.08 4.09 4.74
C ILE A 55 -6.25 4.20 3.75
N LYS A 56 -5.95 4.33 2.45
CA LYS A 56 -7.00 4.38 1.42
C LYS A 56 -7.83 3.11 1.40
N LEU A 57 -7.19 1.94 1.53
CA LEU A 57 -7.90 0.66 1.61
C LEU A 57 -8.87 0.64 2.78
N MET A 58 -8.45 1.09 3.96
CA MET A 58 -9.33 1.11 5.14
C MET A 58 -10.50 2.09 4.96
N ARG A 59 -10.27 3.22 4.29
CA ARG A 59 -11.30 4.24 4.03
C ARG A 59 -12.32 3.84 2.95
N THR A 60 -11.90 3.10 1.94
CA THR A 60 -12.69 2.94 0.69
C THR A 60 -12.93 1.49 0.28
N GLY A 61 -12.13 0.54 0.80
CA GLY A 61 -12.08 -0.83 0.29
C GLY A 61 -11.35 -0.97 -1.05
N GLU A 62 -10.75 0.10 -1.57
CA GLU A 62 -10.02 0.09 -2.84
C GLU A 62 -8.50 0.11 -2.62
N VAL A 63 -7.80 -0.73 -3.39
CA VAL A 63 -6.34 -0.76 -3.39
C VAL A 63 -5.82 0.18 -4.47
N GLN A 64 -5.02 1.17 -4.07
CA GLN A 64 -4.26 2.03 -4.97
C GLN A 64 -2.78 1.91 -4.62
N ALA A 65 -1.93 1.55 -5.60
CA ALA A 65 -0.51 1.34 -5.38
C ALA A 65 0.38 2.41 -6.05
N ASP A 66 -0.19 3.34 -6.81
CA ASP A 66 0.53 4.46 -7.39
C ASP A 66 0.64 5.59 -6.35
N LEU A 67 1.87 5.91 -5.94
CA LEU A 67 2.12 6.95 -4.95
C LEU A 67 1.76 8.35 -5.45
N VAL A 68 1.86 8.61 -6.75
CA VAL A 68 1.49 9.91 -7.33
C VAL A 68 -0.01 10.11 -7.16
N GLN A 69 -0.82 9.13 -7.58
CA GLN A 69 -2.27 9.17 -7.43
C GLN A 69 -2.72 9.18 -5.97
N LEU A 70 -2.02 8.45 -5.08
CA LEU A 70 -2.27 8.56 -3.63
C LEU A 70 -2.03 10.01 -3.17
N ASN A 71 -0.93 10.64 -3.57
CA ASN A 71 -0.60 11.97 -3.07
C ASN A 71 -1.49 13.09 -3.62
N GLU A 72 -2.20 12.88 -4.74
CA GLU A 72 -3.27 13.79 -5.19
C GLU A 72 -4.42 13.89 -4.15
N GLU A 73 -4.71 12.78 -3.47
CA GLU A 73 -5.72 12.69 -2.41
C GLU A 73 -5.17 13.15 -1.06
N PHE A 74 -4.00 12.62 -0.65
CA PHE A 74 -3.42 12.88 0.67
C PHE A 74 -2.72 14.24 0.79
N LYS A 75 -2.31 14.85 -0.32
CA LYS A 75 -1.72 16.21 -0.41
C LYS A 75 -0.55 16.45 0.54
N LEU A 76 0.35 15.47 0.66
CA LEU A 76 1.54 15.56 1.50
C LEU A 76 2.67 16.20 0.67
N SER A 77 2.97 17.47 0.94
CA SER A 77 3.95 18.27 0.16
C SER A 77 5.32 17.60 0.10
N TYR A 78 5.82 17.08 1.23
CA TYR A 78 7.11 16.41 1.29
C TYR A 78 7.20 15.17 0.37
N ILE A 79 6.09 14.49 0.09
CA ILE A 79 6.09 13.36 -0.86
C ILE A 79 6.28 13.87 -2.29
N ALA A 80 5.63 14.97 -2.66
CA ALA A 80 5.80 15.58 -3.98
C ALA A 80 7.26 16.03 -4.18
N ASP A 81 7.83 16.67 -3.15
CA ASP A 81 9.23 17.12 -3.17
C ASP A 81 10.22 15.95 -3.31
N LEU A 82 10.00 14.87 -2.56
CA LEU A 82 10.80 13.64 -2.64
C LEU A 82 10.69 12.98 -4.02
N ILE A 83 9.50 12.93 -4.62
CA ILE A 83 9.31 12.41 -5.98
C ILE A 83 10.08 13.26 -6.98
N ALA A 84 9.97 14.59 -6.92
CA ALA A 84 10.69 15.50 -7.79
C ALA A 84 12.21 15.33 -7.66
N ARG A 85 12.74 15.25 -6.43
CA ARG A 85 14.17 14.98 -6.16
C ARG A 85 14.62 13.64 -6.74
N LYS A 86 13.83 12.58 -6.57
CA LYS A 86 14.14 11.25 -7.13
C LYS A 86 14.20 11.28 -8.66
N LEU A 87 13.27 12.00 -9.31
CA LEU A 87 13.23 12.12 -10.78
C LEU A 87 14.38 12.97 -11.34
N ALA A 88 14.87 13.94 -10.57
CA ALA A 88 15.98 14.80 -10.97
C ALA A 88 17.35 14.09 -10.99
N GLY A 89 17.44 12.83 -10.55
CA GLY A 89 18.59 11.96 -10.78
C GLY A 89 19.18 11.32 -9.52
N PRO A 90 20.18 10.42 -9.69
CA PRO A 90 20.80 9.68 -8.59
C PRO A 90 21.48 10.57 -7.55
N GLU A 91 22.09 11.67 -7.99
CA GLU A 91 22.81 12.61 -7.11
C GLU A 91 21.87 13.30 -6.10
N LYS A 92 20.64 13.63 -6.52
CA LYS A 92 19.61 14.24 -5.66
C LYS A 92 18.80 13.23 -4.84
N SER A 93 19.10 11.94 -5.01
CA SER A 93 18.38 10.84 -4.36
C SER A 93 18.94 10.46 -2.98
N ILE A 94 20.02 11.11 -2.53
CA ILE A 94 20.55 10.97 -1.18
C ILE A 94 19.77 11.89 -0.23
N LEU A 95 19.46 11.37 0.96
CA LEU A 95 18.80 12.10 2.04
C LEU A 95 19.84 12.58 3.05
N GLU A 96 19.63 13.78 3.55
CA GLU A 96 20.44 14.34 4.63
C GLU A 96 19.95 13.81 5.98
N ASP A 97 20.89 13.56 6.89
CA ASP A 97 20.55 13.09 8.23
C ASP A 97 19.77 14.13 9.04
N ALA A 98 19.89 15.42 8.70
CA ALA A 98 19.13 16.51 9.28
C ALA A 98 17.61 16.41 9.01
N ASP A 99 17.20 15.77 7.91
CA ASP A 99 15.79 15.58 7.56
C ASP A 99 15.14 14.41 8.31
N MET A 100 15.93 13.52 8.93
CA MET A 100 15.41 12.29 9.54
C MET A 100 14.36 12.48 10.64
N PRO A 101 14.46 13.49 11.54
CA PRO A 101 13.42 13.76 12.52
C PRO A 101 12.04 14.03 11.89
N LEU A 102 12.01 14.74 10.74
CA LEU A 102 10.78 14.98 9.99
C LEU A 102 10.19 13.66 9.48
N TYR A 103 11.00 12.84 8.78
CA TYR A 103 10.50 11.59 8.20
C TYR A 103 10.04 10.58 9.25
N GLN A 104 10.73 10.52 10.39
CA GLN A 104 10.34 9.66 11.53
C GLN A 104 9.01 10.10 12.13
N ARG A 105 8.78 11.41 12.28
CA ARG A 105 7.50 11.93 12.75
C ARG A 105 6.36 11.61 11.78
N GLU A 106 6.56 11.83 10.49
CA GLU A 106 5.53 11.54 9.48
C GLU A 106 5.25 10.04 9.36
N TYR A 107 6.28 9.20 9.46
CA TYR A 107 6.09 7.75 9.53
C TYR A 107 5.19 7.36 10.71
N ASN A 108 5.50 7.86 11.92
CA ASN A 108 4.70 7.56 13.10
C ASN A 108 3.25 8.06 12.96
N ARG A 109 3.08 9.30 12.48
CA ARG A 109 1.75 9.89 12.24
C ARG A 109 0.92 9.05 11.29
N LEU A 110 1.50 8.59 10.17
CA LEU A 110 0.81 7.77 9.18
C LEU A 110 0.52 6.34 9.68
N CYS A 111 1.37 5.77 10.53
CA CYS A 111 1.05 4.52 11.22
C CYS A 111 -0.18 4.67 12.11
N SER A 112 -0.25 5.73 12.94
CA SER A 112 -1.43 6.02 13.76
C SER A 112 -2.67 6.27 12.90
N GLU A 113 -2.55 7.02 11.81
CA GLU A 113 -3.66 7.27 10.88
C GLU A 113 -4.20 5.98 10.24
N LEU A 114 -3.32 5.01 9.94
CA LEU A 114 -3.72 3.69 9.45
C LEU A 114 -4.45 2.88 10.52
N GLU A 115 -3.99 2.91 11.76
CA GLU A 115 -4.66 2.27 12.90
C GLU A 115 -6.05 2.85 13.13
N GLU A 116 -6.17 4.18 13.17
CA GLU A 116 -7.44 4.89 13.31
C GLU A 116 -8.39 4.57 12.15
N SER A 117 -7.89 4.61 10.91
CA SER A 117 -8.69 4.26 9.73
C SER A 117 -9.17 2.81 9.77
N SER A 118 -8.38 1.89 10.32
CA SER A 118 -8.78 0.49 10.51
C SER A 118 -9.89 0.35 11.54
N GLN A 119 -9.83 1.11 12.64
CA GLN A 119 -10.85 1.10 13.68
C GLN A 119 -12.19 1.65 13.16
N ALA A 120 -12.15 2.72 12.38
CA ALA A 120 -13.31 3.37 11.77
C ALA A 120 -13.82 2.69 10.48
N SER A 121 -13.11 1.70 9.95
CA SER A 121 -13.43 1.07 8.66
C SER A 121 -14.76 0.32 8.71
N SER A 122 -15.56 0.48 7.66
CA SER A 122 -16.77 -0.32 7.41
C SER A 122 -16.47 -1.67 6.76
N LEU A 123 -15.19 -1.99 6.50
CA LEU A 123 -14.80 -3.28 5.94
C LEU A 123 -15.11 -4.42 6.91
N PRO A 124 -15.52 -5.59 6.39
CA PRO A 124 -15.86 -6.72 7.23
C PRO A 124 -14.63 -7.27 7.95
N GLU A 125 -14.86 -7.98 9.05
CA GLU A 125 -13.80 -8.70 9.78
C GLU A 125 -13.39 -10.02 9.12
N ARG A 126 -14.27 -10.58 8.29
CA ARG A 126 -14.05 -11.87 7.60
C ARG A 126 -14.32 -11.72 6.10
N PRO A 127 -13.56 -12.43 5.25
CA PRO A 127 -13.87 -12.51 3.83
C PRO A 127 -15.28 -13.06 3.59
N SER A 128 -16.03 -12.44 2.70
CA SER A 128 -17.36 -12.88 2.24
C SER A 128 -17.31 -13.63 0.90
N CYS A 129 -16.16 -13.59 0.21
CA CYS A 129 -15.99 -14.09 -1.16
C CYS A 129 -15.76 -15.62 -1.28
N LYS A 130 -15.64 -16.37 -0.18
CA LYS A 130 -15.07 -17.74 -0.19
C LYS A 130 -15.80 -18.70 -1.13
N ALA A 131 -17.14 -18.75 -1.09
CA ALA A 131 -17.93 -19.63 -1.95
C ALA A 131 -17.78 -19.25 -3.43
N ALA A 132 -17.98 -17.97 -3.76
CA ALA A 132 -17.85 -17.47 -5.13
C ALA A 132 -16.43 -17.67 -5.71
N LEU A 133 -15.40 -17.53 -4.88
CA LEU A 133 -14.02 -17.79 -5.26
C LEU A 133 -13.78 -19.29 -5.51
N ASN A 134 -14.31 -20.16 -4.65
CA ASN A 134 -14.24 -21.61 -4.84
C ASN A 134 -14.93 -22.05 -6.14
N ASP A 135 -16.14 -21.58 -6.40
CA ASP A 135 -16.90 -21.91 -7.61
C ASP A 135 -16.18 -21.41 -8.86
N LEU A 136 -15.51 -20.26 -8.77
CA LEU A 136 -14.66 -19.78 -9.83
C LEU A 136 -13.47 -20.71 -10.08
N LEU A 137 -12.76 -21.11 -9.01
CA LEU A 137 -11.60 -22.00 -9.10
C LEU A 137 -11.97 -23.37 -9.67
N VAL A 138 -13.08 -23.97 -9.23
CA VAL A 138 -13.58 -25.25 -9.76
C VAL A 138 -13.86 -25.13 -11.26
N ARG A 139 -14.60 -24.08 -11.68
CA ARG A 139 -14.88 -23.86 -13.11
C ARG A 139 -13.61 -23.73 -13.94
N LEU A 140 -12.63 -22.94 -13.48
CA LEU A 140 -11.36 -22.76 -14.19
C LEU A 140 -10.55 -24.06 -14.29
N ARG A 141 -10.60 -24.92 -13.26
CA ARG A 141 -9.92 -26.23 -13.26
C ARG A 141 -10.58 -27.24 -14.20
N MET A 142 -11.91 -27.19 -14.32
CA MET A 142 -12.68 -28.10 -15.18
C MET A 142 -12.73 -27.63 -16.64
N MET A 143 -12.26 -26.42 -16.96
CA MET A 143 -12.13 -25.99 -18.34
C MET A 143 -11.09 -26.87 -19.05
N PRO A 144 -11.44 -27.47 -20.20
CA PRO A 144 -10.47 -28.16 -21.04
C PRO A 144 -9.32 -27.21 -21.34
N LEU A 145 -8.08 -27.70 -21.25
CA LEU A 145 -6.93 -26.97 -21.76
C LEU A 145 -7.12 -26.86 -23.28
N VAL A 146 -7.70 -25.76 -23.73
CA VAL A 146 -7.62 -25.36 -25.12
C VAL A 146 -6.15 -25.03 -25.34
N GLY A 147 -5.47 -25.86 -26.14
CA GLY A 147 -4.07 -25.69 -26.49
C GLY A 147 -3.80 -24.24 -26.87
N ARG A 148 -2.78 -23.66 -26.24
CA ARG A 148 -2.17 -22.41 -26.71
C ARG A 148 -1.14 -22.73 -27.77
#